data_AF-A0A939D9N2-F1
#
_entry.id   AF-A0A939D9N2-F1
#
_cell.length_a   1.000
_cell.length_b   1.000
_cell.length_c   1.000
_cell.angle_alpha   90.00
_cell.angle_beta   90.00
_cell.angle_gamma   90.00
#
_symmetry.space_group_name_H-M   'P 1'
#
loop_
_entity.id
_entity.type
_entity.pdbx_description
1 polymer ?
#
loop_
_entity_poly.entity_id
_entity_poly.type
_entity_poly.pdbx_seq_one_letter_code
_entity_poly.pdbx_strand_id
1 'polypeptide(L)'
;MSNIVLQLQKNNNDSIINNNDNVIFDETISMIGNVSYNNTTGVITVYEQGLYIIDWYVSMQSTSGSSGVIFKLISDKGTEFDSSSPIKTGNMGGIAVLNVDDAPVNFSLVNASNATVFLPNMMTFKANLRIFYLNEYTIDNSRCFALDQFANLLEQVVTIYPGAAVSMFSNRLATVSGTIDSLYKAPDAGSIPLLILQSGGQPAAFSIDKITMLYFPDSVYDDSITYLNPPDPFPQNCDTDFLKNIYNYVEVGDSISVMAGPTTSASGEISLNEYGIIVLADATSIIFIMTPHIFSLVVDEANGVSGRKSNSISVTE
;
A
#
# COMPACT_ATOMS: atom_id res chain seq x y z
N MET A 1 1.49 6.04 0.61
CA MET A 1 1.33 7.14 -0.36
C MET A 1 0.23 8.06 0.16
N SER A 2 0.46 9.36 0.16
CA SER A 2 -0.54 10.34 0.59
C SER A 2 -1.54 10.57 -0.55
N ASN A 3 -2.83 10.64 -0.25
CA ASN A 3 -3.84 10.94 -1.28
C ASN A 3 -3.48 12.27 -1.98
N ILE A 4 -3.25 12.27 -3.29
CA ILE A 4 -3.07 13.51 -4.07
C ILE A 4 -4.44 14.01 -4.50
N VAL A 5 -4.74 15.27 -4.17
CA VAL A 5 -5.93 15.99 -4.62
C VAL A 5 -5.51 17.37 -5.07
N LEU A 6 -5.75 17.69 -6.34
CA LEU A 6 -5.61 19.05 -6.87
C LEU A 6 -6.96 19.51 -7.40
N GLN A 7 -7.34 20.73 -7.06
CA GLN A 7 -8.47 21.40 -7.69
C GLN A 7 -8.10 22.84 -8.04
N LEU A 8 -8.24 23.17 -9.31
CA LEU A 8 -7.91 24.47 -9.89
C LEU A 8 -9.16 25.11 -10.50
N GLN A 9 -9.25 26.44 -10.43
CA GLN A 9 -10.36 27.19 -11.00
C GLN A 9 -9.87 28.41 -11.77
N LYS A 10 -10.53 28.68 -12.90
CA LYS A 10 -10.36 29.92 -13.66
C LYS A 10 -11.54 30.86 -13.35
N ASN A 11 -11.26 31.94 -12.65
CA ASN A 11 -12.25 32.92 -12.20
C ASN A 11 -12.00 34.31 -12.79
N ASN A 12 -10.77 34.61 -13.21
CA ASN A 12 -10.40 35.90 -13.78
C ASN A 12 -11.17 36.26 -15.08
N ASN A 13 -11.09 37.52 -15.48
CA ASN A 13 -11.79 38.04 -16.67
C ASN A 13 -11.07 37.78 -18.00
N ASP A 14 -9.93 37.10 -17.96
CA ASP A 14 -9.26 36.67 -19.19
C ASP A 14 -10.13 35.60 -19.86
N SER A 15 -10.68 35.97 -21.01
CA SER A 15 -11.67 35.19 -21.74
C SER A 15 -11.16 34.65 -23.06
N ILE A 16 -9.87 34.80 -23.37
CA ILE A 16 -9.34 34.44 -24.68
C ILE A 16 -8.31 33.34 -24.51
N ILE A 17 -8.54 32.20 -25.16
CA ILE A 17 -7.55 31.13 -25.24
C ILE A 17 -7.26 30.91 -26.73
N ASN A 18 -6.06 31.31 -27.20
CA ASN A 18 -5.71 31.10 -28.60
C ASN A 18 -5.44 29.63 -28.89
N ASN A 19 -5.33 29.30 -30.16
CA ASN A 19 -4.93 27.95 -30.55
C ASN A 19 -3.53 27.65 -30.02
N ASN A 20 -3.35 26.45 -29.46
CA ASN A 20 -2.15 25.96 -28.79
C ASN A 20 -1.77 26.68 -27.49
N ASP A 21 -2.62 27.58 -26.97
CA ASP A 21 -2.39 28.17 -25.65
C ASP A 21 -2.91 27.23 -24.54
N ASN A 22 -2.21 27.26 -23.40
CA ASN A 22 -2.61 26.57 -22.19
C ASN A 22 -3.79 27.29 -21.51
N VAL A 23 -4.70 26.53 -20.92
CA VAL A 23 -5.72 27.07 -20.01
C VAL A 23 -5.04 27.46 -18.70
N ILE A 24 -5.04 28.75 -18.41
CA ILE A 24 -4.50 29.30 -17.16
C ILE A 24 -5.62 29.41 -16.12
N PHE A 25 -5.48 28.63 -15.04
CA PHE A 25 -6.28 28.73 -13.82
C PHE A 25 -5.61 29.72 -12.85
N ASP A 26 -6.39 30.67 -12.34
CA ASP A 26 -5.91 31.72 -11.44
C ASP A 26 -6.07 31.40 -9.95
N GLU A 27 -6.85 30.37 -9.61
CA GLU A 27 -7.09 29.97 -8.22
C GLU A 27 -6.81 28.48 -8.00
N THR A 28 -6.13 28.18 -6.89
CA THR A 28 -5.95 26.81 -6.38
C THR A 28 -6.88 26.61 -5.19
N ILE A 29 -7.93 25.82 -5.37
CA ILE A 29 -8.94 25.52 -4.33
C ILE A 29 -8.38 24.52 -3.31
N SER A 30 -7.67 23.49 -3.80
CA SER A 30 -7.05 22.47 -2.97
C SER A 30 -5.78 21.98 -3.65
N MET A 31 -4.75 21.72 -2.86
CA MET A 31 -3.49 21.12 -3.29
C MET A 31 -2.95 20.28 -2.13
N ILE A 32 -3.13 18.97 -2.23
CA ILE A 32 -2.73 17.99 -1.24
C ILE A 32 -1.84 16.96 -1.93
N GLY A 33 -0.75 16.56 -1.27
CA GLY A 33 0.19 15.57 -1.76
C GLY A 33 1.27 16.16 -2.67
N ASN A 34 2.04 15.28 -3.31
CA ASN A 34 3.21 15.65 -4.12
C ASN A 34 2.81 16.06 -5.56
N VAL A 35 2.14 17.20 -5.64
CA VAL A 35 1.71 17.85 -6.89
C VAL A 35 1.97 19.35 -6.82
N SER A 36 2.30 19.98 -7.95
CA SER A 36 2.44 21.43 -8.05
C SER A 36 1.76 21.99 -9.29
N TYR A 37 1.41 23.28 -9.26
CA TYR A 37 0.83 24.00 -10.38
C TYR A 37 1.50 25.36 -10.57
N ASN A 38 1.86 25.70 -11.81
CA ASN A 38 2.41 27.00 -12.18
C ASN A 38 1.33 27.85 -12.88
N ASN A 39 0.82 28.85 -12.16
CA ASN A 39 -0.26 29.73 -12.63
C ASN A 39 0.14 30.73 -13.73
N THR A 40 1.42 30.81 -14.11
CA THR A 40 1.88 31.65 -15.23
C THR A 40 1.92 30.88 -16.53
N THR A 41 2.23 29.58 -16.47
CA THR A 41 2.38 28.71 -17.64
C THR A 41 1.21 27.75 -17.84
N GLY A 42 0.41 27.49 -16.81
CA GLY A 42 -0.66 26.48 -16.86
C GLY A 42 -0.16 25.04 -16.68
N VAL A 43 1.12 24.86 -16.33
CA VAL A 43 1.74 23.54 -16.17
C VAL A 43 1.45 22.97 -14.80
N ILE A 44 0.97 21.72 -14.79
CA ILE A 44 0.80 20.89 -13.60
C ILE A 44 1.91 19.85 -13.60
N THR A 45 2.55 19.65 -12.44
CA THR A 45 3.61 18.65 -12.26
C THR A 45 3.20 17.67 -11.18
N VAL A 46 3.29 16.39 -11.49
CA VAL A 46 3.11 15.28 -10.55
C VAL A 46 4.48 14.64 -10.28
N TYR A 47 4.83 14.47 -9.02
CA TYR A 47 6.16 13.98 -8.61
C TYR A 47 6.16 12.51 -8.15
N GLU A 48 5.00 11.84 -8.17
CA GLU A 48 4.86 10.45 -7.75
C GLU A 48 4.35 9.57 -8.88
N GLN A 49 4.85 8.34 -8.94
CA GLN A 49 4.32 7.31 -9.82
C GLN A 49 2.90 6.89 -9.43
N GLY A 50 2.16 6.35 -10.40
CA GLY A 50 0.87 5.70 -10.20
C GLY A 50 -0.25 6.30 -11.04
N LEU A 51 -1.49 5.99 -10.68
CA LEU A 51 -2.65 6.18 -11.54
C LEU A 51 -3.47 7.42 -11.13
N TYR A 52 -3.67 8.33 -12.08
CA TYR A 52 -4.37 9.59 -11.83
C TYR A 52 -5.62 9.67 -12.69
N ILE A 53 -6.72 10.11 -12.09
CA ILE A 53 -7.91 10.51 -12.84
C ILE A 53 -7.97 12.03 -12.85
N ILE A 54 -8.10 12.55 -14.05
CA ILE A 54 -8.08 13.97 -14.33
C ILE A 54 -9.38 14.28 -15.05
N ASP A 55 -10.14 15.23 -14.53
CA ASP A 55 -11.35 15.71 -15.17
C ASP A 55 -11.31 17.23 -15.25
N TRP A 56 -11.82 17.76 -16.35
CA TRP A 56 -11.87 19.19 -16.58
C TRP A 56 -13.20 19.61 -17.16
N TYR A 57 -13.47 20.88 -16.97
CA TYR A 57 -14.65 21.57 -17.45
C TYR A 57 -14.24 22.96 -17.95
N VAL A 58 -14.75 23.36 -19.10
CA VAL A 58 -14.55 24.69 -19.69
C VAL A 58 -15.88 25.24 -20.20
N SER A 59 -16.24 26.44 -19.74
CA SER A 59 -17.38 27.22 -20.22
C SER A 59 -16.98 28.01 -21.47
N MET A 60 -17.70 27.82 -22.57
CA MET A 60 -17.42 28.43 -23.87
C MET A 60 -18.55 29.40 -24.26
N GLN A 61 -18.18 30.60 -24.68
CA GLN A 61 -19.10 31.57 -25.28
C GLN A 61 -19.10 31.46 -26.81
N SER A 62 -17.94 31.27 -27.43
CA SER A 62 -17.82 31.09 -28.88
C SER A 62 -16.43 30.56 -29.27
N THR A 63 -16.26 30.17 -30.53
CA THR A 63 -14.96 29.89 -31.16
C THR A 63 -14.89 30.54 -32.55
N SER A 64 -13.69 30.97 -32.94
CA SER A 64 -13.46 31.67 -34.21
C SER A 64 -13.18 30.71 -35.36
N GLY A 65 -14.12 30.56 -36.30
CA GLY A 65 -13.85 29.87 -37.57
C GLY A 65 -13.65 28.35 -37.52
N SER A 66 -13.64 27.71 -36.35
CA SER A 66 -13.58 26.23 -36.22
C SER A 66 -14.97 25.58 -36.30
N SER A 67 -15.03 24.31 -36.72
CA SER A 67 -16.25 23.50 -36.74
C SER A 67 -16.72 23.06 -35.35
N GLY A 68 -15.85 23.13 -34.34
CA GLY A 68 -16.15 22.77 -32.96
C GLY A 68 -15.09 23.32 -32.00
N VAL A 69 -15.14 22.86 -30.75
CA VAL A 69 -14.10 23.16 -29.75
C VAL A 69 -13.42 21.87 -29.34
N ILE A 70 -12.10 21.91 -29.23
CA ILE A 70 -11.24 20.79 -28.84
C ILE A 70 -10.30 21.28 -27.75
N PHE A 71 -10.33 20.61 -26.61
CA PHE A 71 -9.31 20.74 -25.58
C PHE A 71 -8.61 19.40 -25.38
N LYS A 72 -7.29 19.44 -25.29
CA LYS A 72 -6.46 18.26 -25.03
C LYS A 72 -5.75 18.41 -23.70
N LEU A 73 -5.70 17.33 -22.93
CA LEU A 73 -4.70 17.21 -21.88
C LEU A 73 -3.44 16.63 -22.52
N ILE A 74 -2.33 17.37 -22.47
CA ILE A 74 -1.07 16.99 -23.11
C ILE A 74 -0.01 16.83 -22.04
N SER A 75 0.66 15.68 -22.03
CA SER A 75 1.82 15.38 -21.18
C SER A 75 3.13 15.60 -21.93
N ASP A 76 4.17 16.01 -21.20
CA ASP A 76 5.56 16.10 -21.69
C ASP A 76 6.16 14.74 -22.08
N LYS A 77 5.55 13.63 -21.69
CA LYS A 77 5.90 12.26 -22.11
C LYS A 77 5.21 11.84 -23.43
N GLY A 78 4.48 12.74 -24.08
CA GLY A 78 3.85 12.51 -25.39
C GLY A 78 2.46 11.90 -25.34
N THR A 79 1.89 11.69 -24.14
CA THR A 79 0.52 11.22 -23.98
C THR A 79 -0.46 12.38 -24.17
N GLU A 80 -1.48 12.17 -25.01
CA GLU A 80 -2.55 13.14 -25.26
C GLU A 80 -3.92 12.53 -24.96
N PHE A 81 -4.81 13.32 -24.35
CA PHE A 81 -6.19 12.94 -24.11
C PHE A 81 -7.14 13.98 -24.72
N ASP A 82 -7.95 13.53 -25.67
CA ASP A 82 -8.84 14.41 -26.43
C ASP A 82 -10.19 14.63 -25.72
N SER A 83 -10.66 15.87 -25.74
CA SER A 83 -12.06 16.22 -25.50
C SER A 83 -12.55 17.17 -26.59
N SER A 84 -13.78 16.97 -27.05
CA SER A 84 -14.35 17.81 -28.10
C SER A 84 -15.83 18.08 -27.90
N SER A 85 -16.30 19.19 -28.46
CA SER A 85 -17.71 19.55 -28.53
C SER A 85 -18.03 20.11 -29.92
N PRO A 86 -19.06 19.60 -30.61
CA PRO A 86 -19.57 20.23 -31.83
C PRO A 86 -20.34 21.53 -31.51
N ILE A 87 -20.79 21.70 -30.26
CA ILE A 87 -21.46 22.90 -29.79
C ILE A 87 -20.41 23.91 -29.36
N LYS A 88 -20.48 25.10 -29.95
CA LYS A 88 -19.51 26.19 -29.79
C LYS A 88 -19.79 27.10 -28.60
N THR A 89 -20.88 26.82 -27.89
CA THR A 89 -21.40 27.60 -26.76
C THR A 89 -21.81 26.65 -25.64
N GLY A 90 -21.86 27.15 -24.41
CA GLY A 90 -22.22 26.35 -23.24
C GLY A 90 -21.00 25.68 -22.64
N ASN A 91 -21.14 24.44 -22.19
CA ASN A 91 -20.16 23.79 -21.34
C ASN A 91 -19.59 22.56 -22.03
N MET A 92 -18.29 22.38 -21.93
CA MET A 92 -17.66 21.11 -22.29
C MET A 92 -16.80 20.59 -21.15
N GLY A 93 -16.66 19.28 -21.09
CA GLY A 93 -15.75 18.63 -20.18
C GLY A 93 -14.99 17.52 -20.86
N GLY A 94 -13.96 17.05 -20.17
CA GLY A 94 -13.17 15.90 -20.57
C GLY A 94 -12.71 15.12 -19.35
N ILE A 95 -12.24 13.91 -19.61
CA ILE A 95 -11.69 13.01 -18.61
C ILE A 95 -10.44 12.36 -19.20
N ALA A 96 -9.46 12.11 -18.34
CA ALA A 96 -8.26 11.35 -18.65
C ALA A 96 -7.94 10.42 -17.48
N VAL A 97 -7.42 9.25 -17.83
CA VAL A 97 -6.78 8.34 -16.88
C VAL A 97 -5.32 8.29 -17.28
N LEU A 98 -4.45 8.83 -16.43
CA LEU A 98 -3.02 8.96 -16.68
C LEU A 98 -2.27 7.98 -15.78
N ASN A 99 -1.59 7.01 -16.38
CA ASN A 99 -0.62 6.18 -15.69
C ASN A 99 0.76 6.88 -15.73
N VAL A 100 1.35 7.11 -14.57
CA VAL A 100 2.67 7.73 -14.41
C VAL A 100 3.67 6.66 -14.02
N ASP A 101 4.41 6.14 -15.00
CA ASP A 101 5.46 5.14 -14.78
C ASP A 101 6.84 5.78 -14.48
N ASP A 102 7.08 7.01 -14.95
CA ASP A 102 8.35 7.74 -14.81
C ASP A 102 8.10 9.19 -14.38
N ALA A 103 8.19 9.44 -13.07
CA ALA A 103 8.00 10.76 -12.46
C ALA A 103 9.31 11.59 -12.43
N PRO A 104 9.26 12.92 -12.55
CA PRO A 104 8.05 13.74 -12.64
C PRO A 104 7.45 13.78 -14.05
N VAL A 105 6.12 13.95 -14.10
CA VAL A 105 5.37 14.18 -15.35
C VAL A 105 4.73 15.56 -15.30
N ASN A 106 4.92 16.31 -16.38
CA ASN A 106 4.28 17.60 -16.59
C ASN A 106 3.14 17.47 -17.58
N PHE A 107 2.04 18.15 -17.32
CA PHE A 107 0.95 18.24 -18.29
C PHE A 107 0.21 19.57 -18.22
N SER A 108 -0.55 19.85 -19.27
CA SER A 108 -1.35 21.07 -19.39
C SER A 108 -2.62 20.79 -20.17
N LEU A 109 -3.67 21.55 -19.86
CA LEU A 109 -4.89 21.58 -20.67
C LEU A 109 -4.70 22.62 -21.77
N VAL A 110 -4.78 22.20 -23.03
CA VAL A 110 -4.42 23.01 -24.21
C VAL A 110 -5.62 23.15 -25.14
N ASN A 111 -5.84 24.36 -25.65
CA ASN A 111 -6.80 24.57 -26.74
C ASN A 111 -6.23 24.04 -28.06
N ALA A 112 -6.83 22.99 -28.59
CA ALA A 112 -6.44 22.34 -29.85
C ALA A 112 -7.53 22.48 -30.93
N SER A 113 -8.36 23.52 -30.85
CA SER A 113 -9.50 23.74 -31.75
C SER A 113 -9.12 24.22 -33.15
N ASN A 114 -7.83 24.45 -33.43
CA ASN A 114 -7.33 25.21 -34.58
C ASN A 114 -7.94 26.62 -34.69
N ALA A 115 -8.34 27.19 -33.55
CA ALA A 115 -9.06 28.45 -33.45
C ALA A 115 -8.96 29.03 -32.03
N THR A 116 -9.16 30.35 -31.91
CA THR A 116 -9.32 31.00 -30.60
C THR A 116 -10.69 30.72 -30.02
N VAL A 117 -10.70 30.26 -28.77
CA VAL A 117 -11.90 30.01 -27.95
C VAL A 117 -12.13 31.19 -27.02
N PHE A 118 -13.37 31.66 -26.96
CA PHE A 118 -13.80 32.75 -26.09
C PHE A 118 -14.61 32.21 -24.92
N LEU A 119 -14.21 32.55 -23.70
CA LEU A 119 -14.91 32.21 -22.46
C LEU A 119 -15.91 33.32 -22.10
N PRO A 120 -17.00 33.00 -21.40
CA PRO A 120 -18.03 33.97 -21.03
C PRO A 120 -17.56 34.91 -19.91
N ASN A 121 -17.57 36.22 -20.20
CA ASN A 121 -17.16 37.27 -19.25
C ASN A 121 -18.14 37.50 -18.09
N MET A 122 -19.41 37.13 -18.27
CA MET A 122 -20.47 37.34 -17.27
C MET A 122 -20.48 36.26 -16.18
N MET A 123 -19.66 35.20 -16.31
CA MET A 123 -19.60 34.11 -15.33
C MET A 123 -18.41 34.28 -14.39
N THR A 124 -18.69 34.07 -13.10
CA THR A 124 -17.69 34.11 -12.03
C THR A 124 -16.68 32.97 -12.15
N PHE A 125 -17.10 31.81 -12.66
CA PHE A 125 -16.22 30.66 -12.91
C PHE A 125 -16.29 30.25 -14.39
N LYS A 126 -15.13 30.05 -15.00
CA LYS A 126 -14.98 29.82 -16.45
C LYS A 126 -14.42 28.44 -16.77
N ALA A 127 -13.57 27.90 -15.91
CA ALA A 127 -13.05 26.55 -16.05
C ALA A 127 -12.74 25.95 -14.67
N ASN A 128 -12.75 24.62 -14.60
CA ASN A 128 -12.33 23.86 -13.42
C ASN A 128 -11.54 22.64 -13.89
N LEU A 129 -10.48 22.30 -13.16
CA LEU A 129 -9.72 21.08 -13.37
C LEU A 129 -9.49 20.42 -12.03
N ARG A 130 -9.79 19.12 -11.98
CA ARG A 130 -9.55 18.28 -10.82
C ARG A 130 -8.61 17.15 -11.18
N ILE A 131 -7.73 16.84 -10.24
CA ILE A 131 -6.92 15.63 -10.25
C ILE A 131 -7.17 14.93 -8.94
N PHE A 132 -7.39 13.62 -9.03
CA PHE A 132 -7.29 12.76 -7.88
C PHE A 132 -6.40 11.57 -8.22
N TYR A 133 -5.45 11.30 -7.33
CA TYR A 133 -4.73 10.04 -7.36
C TYR A 133 -5.72 8.94 -7.07
N LEU A 134 -5.87 8.03 -8.03
CA LEU A 134 -6.45 6.76 -7.75
C LEU A 134 -5.34 6.00 -7.06
N ASN A 135 -5.46 5.83 -5.73
CA ASN A 135 -4.70 4.80 -5.06
C ASN A 135 -4.88 3.56 -5.92
N GLU A 136 -3.80 3.10 -6.55
CA GLU A 136 -3.81 1.75 -7.06
C GLU A 136 -4.38 0.90 -5.95
N TYR A 137 -5.22 -0.05 -6.35
CA TYR A 137 -5.77 -1.03 -5.44
C TYR A 137 -4.61 -1.94 -5.02
N THR A 138 -3.61 -1.41 -4.31
CA THR A 138 -2.63 -2.18 -3.57
C THR A 138 -3.42 -2.71 -2.38
N ILE A 139 -4.06 -3.86 -2.61
CA ILE A 139 -4.71 -4.66 -1.57
C ILE A 139 -3.66 -5.09 -0.51
N ASP A 140 -2.37 -4.90 -0.79
CA ASP A 140 -1.30 -5.07 0.19
C ASP A 140 -1.23 -3.92 1.19
N ASN A 141 -2.04 -4.06 2.24
CA ASN A 141 -1.66 -3.54 3.53
C ASN A 141 -0.54 -4.42 4.12
N SER A 142 0.18 -3.88 5.09
CA SER A 142 1.27 -4.53 5.82
C SER A 142 0.89 -5.87 6.43
N ARG A 143 -0.41 -6.10 6.69
CA ARG A 143 -0.93 -7.40 7.11
C ARG A 143 -0.88 -8.44 5.99
N CYS A 144 -1.19 -8.09 4.74
CA CYS A 144 -1.01 -9.00 3.60
C CYS A 144 0.48 -9.37 3.42
N PHE A 145 1.40 -8.40 3.55
CA PHE A 145 2.83 -8.70 3.55
C PHE A 145 3.22 -9.73 4.63
N ALA A 146 2.73 -9.58 5.87
CA ALA A 146 3.02 -10.55 6.92
C ALA A 146 2.45 -11.94 6.64
N LEU A 147 1.30 -12.03 5.96
CA LEU A 147 0.71 -13.31 5.52
C LEU A 147 1.48 -13.93 4.36
N ASP A 148 1.95 -13.13 3.40
CA ASP A 148 2.82 -13.59 2.31
C ASP A 148 4.17 -14.07 2.86
N GLN A 149 4.72 -13.35 3.85
CA GLN A 149 5.93 -13.76 4.56
C GLN A 149 5.74 -15.12 5.22
N PHE A 150 4.60 -15.32 5.89
CA PHE A 150 4.29 -16.60 6.52
C PHE A 150 4.01 -17.71 5.50
N ALA A 151 3.35 -17.40 4.38
CA ALA A 151 3.17 -18.35 3.28
C ALA A 151 4.51 -18.80 2.68
N ASN A 152 5.41 -17.84 2.41
CA ASN A 152 6.77 -18.12 1.91
C ASN A 152 7.59 -18.97 2.89
N LEU A 153 7.46 -18.72 4.20
CA LEU A 153 8.04 -19.58 5.23
C LEU A 153 7.45 -20.99 5.15
N LEU A 154 6.12 -21.12 5.10
CA LEU A 154 5.45 -22.42 5.12
C LEU A 154 5.80 -23.27 3.89
N GLU A 155 5.94 -22.68 2.71
CA GLU A 155 6.35 -23.39 1.48
C GLU A 155 7.72 -24.06 1.64
N GLN A 156 8.64 -23.41 2.35
CA GLN A 156 9.94 -23.95 2.69
C GLN A 156 9.83 -24.98 3.82
N VAL A 157 9.09 -24.67 4.89
CA VAL A 157 8.97 -25.54 6.07
C VAL A 157 8.35 -26.91 5.73
N VAL A 158 7.32 -26.98 4.87
CA VAL A 158 6.76 -28.28 4.44
C VAL A 158 7.77 -29.12 3.63
N THR A 159 8.76 -28.48 3.03
CA THR A 159 9.79 -29.13 2.21
C THR A 159 11.00 -29.54 3.06
N ILE A 160 11.41 -28.69 4.01
CA ILE A 160 12.59 -28.89 4.87
C ILE A 160 12.29 -29.86 6.01
N TYR A 161 11.08 -29.82 6.58
CA TYR A 161 10.67 -30.65 7.71
C TYR A 161 9.54 -31.63 7.38
N PRO A 162 9.65 -32.46 6.32
CA PRO A 162 8.53 -33.29 5.87
C PRO A 162 8.12 -34.29 6.95
N GLY A 163 6.84 -34.29 7.34
CA GLY A 163 6.31 -35.20 8.35
C GLY A 163 6.78 -34.93 9.78
N ALA A 164 7.47 -33.81 10.05
CA ALA A 164 7.89 -33.43 11.40
C ALA A 164 6.68 -33.22 12.33
N ALA A 165 6.85 -33.57 13.60
CA ALA A 165 5.86 -33.32 14.63
C ALA A 165 5.69 -31.81 14.84
N VAL A 166 4.45 -31.34 14.89
CA VAL A 166 4.13 -29.92 15.03
C VAL A 166 2.92 -29.71 15.92
N SER A 167 3.01 -28.71 16.80
CA SER A 167 1.88 -28.16 17.55
C SER A 167 1.53 -26.77 17.01
N MET A 168 0.33 -26.64 16.48
CA MET A 168 -0.23 -25.40 15.98
C MET A 168 -1.07 -24.71 17.06
N PHE A 169 -0.77 -23.44 17.28
CA PHE A 169 -1.50 -22.58 18.22
C PHE A 169 -2.27 -21.50 17.48
N SER A 170 -3.47 -21.19 17.98
CA SER A 170 -4.34 -20.12 17.48
C SER A 170 -5.05 -19.44 18.65
N ASN A 171 -5.62 -18.27 18.42
CA ASN A 171 -6.46 -17.58 19.40
C ASN A 171 -7.94 -18.03 19.39
N ARG A 172 -8.31 -19.04 18.57
CA ARG A 172 -9.70 -19.49 18.40
C ARG A 172 -9.98 -20.92 18.82
N LEU A 173 -8.95 -21.75 18.85
CA LEU A 173 -9.06 -23.18 19.08
C LEU A 173 -8.03 -23.61 20.11
N ALA A 174 -8.30 -24.75 20.76
CA ALA A 174 -7.28 -25.46 21.50
C ALA A 174 -6.12 -25.84 20.56
N THR A 175 -4.94 -26.04 21.15
CA THR A 175 -3.75 -26.49 20.43
C THR A 175 -4.05 -27.74 19.62
N VAL A 176 -3.66 -27.73 18.34
CA VAL A 176 -3.77 -28.88 17.45
C VAL A 176 -2.38 -29.45 17.27
N SER A 177 -2.20 -30.75 17.52
CA SER A 177 -0.91 -31.42 17.34
C SER A 177 -1.03 -32.54 16.32
N GLY A 178 0.01 -32.71 15.52
CA GLY A 178 0.06 -33.69 14.44
C GLY A 178 1.41 -33.68 13.76
N THR A 179 1.44 -34.10 12.49
CA THR A 179 2.61 -33.91 11.63
C THR A 179 2.30 -32.94 10.51
N ILE A 180 3.31 -32.17 10.10
CA ILE A 180 3.20 -31.30 8.93
C ILE A 180 3.08 -32.14 7.66
N ASP A 181 2.16 -31.77 6.76
CA ASP A 181 1.82 -32.58 5.60
C ASP A 181 2.06 -31.82 4.29
N SER A 182 1.24 -30.80 4.03
CA SER A 182 1.23 -30.11 2.74
C SER A 182 0.60 -28.73 2.84
N LEU A 183 0.67 -27.98 1.76
CA LEU A 183 -0.07 -26.73 1.55
C LEU A 183 -1.12 -26.93 0.47
N TYR A 184 -2.30 -26.37 0.68
CA TYR A 184 -3.33 -26.32 -0.34
C TYR A 184 -3.56 -24.88 -0.79
N LYS A 185 -3.54 -24.67 -2.11
CA LYS A 185 -3.83 -23.38 -2.74
C LYS A 185 -4.84 -23.60 -3.87
N ALA A 186 -5.88 -22.77 -3.92
CA ALA A 186 -6.87 -22.83 -4.99
C ALA A 186 -6.24 -22.35 -6.32
N PRO A 187 -6.68 -22.86 -7.48
CA PRO A 187 -6.07 -22.54 -8.79
C PRO A 187 -6.04 -21.05 -9.15
N ASP A 188 -6.97 -20.27 -8.61
CA ASP A 188 -7.17 -18.84 -8.83
C ASP A 188 -6.84 -17.98 -7.60
N ALA A 189 -6.30 -18.59 -6.53
CA ALA A 189 -5.88 -17.85 -5.35
C ALA A 189 -4.50 -17.20 -5.55
N GLY A 190 -4.31 -16.04 -4.90
CA GLY A 190 -3.01 -15.39 -4.72
C GLY A 190 -2.07 -16.19 -3.81
N SER A 191 -1.14 -15.54 -3.11
CA SER A 191 -0.04 -16.23 -2.40
C SER A 191 -0.43 -17.00 -1.13
N ILE A 192 -1.67 -16.90 -0.65
CA ILE A 192 -2.06 -17.43 0.68
C ILE A 192 -2.62 -18.86 0.61
N PRO A 193 -1.92 -19.88 1.14
CA PRO A 193 -2.40 -21.26 1.20
C PRO A 193 -3.20 -21.57 2.48
N LEU A 194 -3.79 -22.78 2.52
CA LEU A 194 -4.14 -23.49 3.75
C LEU A 194 -2.98 -24.40 4.16
N LEU A 195 -2.69 -24.49 5.46
CA LEU A 195 -1.78 -25.48 6.01
C LEU A 195 -2.52 -26.79 6.30
N ILE A 196 -2.02 -27.90 5.78
CA ILE A 196 -2.55 -29.23 6.05
C ILE A 196 -1.66 -29.92 7.10
N LEU A 197 -2.29 -30.43 8.16
CA LEU A 197 -1.65 -31.26 9.18
C LEU A 197 -2.31 -32.63 9.22
N GLN A 198 -1.54 -33.70 9.43
CA GLN A 198 -2.07 -35.01 9.80
C GLN A 198 -2.29 -35.05 11.31
N SER A 199 -3.55 -34.96 11.74
CA SER A 199 -3.93 -34.94 13.16
C SER A 199 -4.93 -36.07 13.44
N GLY A 200 -4.59 -36.98 14.36
CA GLY A 200 -5.46 -38.11 14.69
C GLY A 200 -5.70 -39.08 13.52
N GLY A 201 -4.73 -39.18 12.60
CA GLY A 201 -4.81 -40.06 11.43
C GLY A 201 -5.70 -39.55 10.29
N GLN A 202 -6.10 -38.28 10.31
CA GLN A 202 -6.84 -37.62 9.22
C GLN A 202 -6.18 -36.26 8.87
N PRO A 203 -6.20 -35.86 7.59
CA PRO A 203 -5.76 -34.53 7.19
C PRO A 203 -6.78 -33.47 7.64
N ALA A 204 -6.27 -32.39 8.23
CA ALA A 204 -7.06 -31.22 8.59
C ALA A 204 -6.43 -29.96 7.97
N ALA A 205 -7.26 -29.12 7.35
CA ALA A 205 -6.84 -27.89 6.71
C ALA A 205 -7.07 -26.67 7.61
N PHE A 206 -6.07 -25.80 7.71
CA PHE A 206 -6.09 -24.62 8.57
C PHE A 206 -5.77 -23.36 7.77
N SER A 207 -6.55 -22.30 7.98
CA SER A 207 -6.25 -20.98 7.42
C SER A 207 -5.07 -20.36 8.15
N ILE A 208 -4.04 -19.95 7.40
CA ILE A 208 -2.78 -19.47 7.98
C ILE A 208 -2.94 -18.11 8.69
N ASP A 209 -3.90 -17.27 8.30
CA ASP A 209 -4.27 -16.01 8.98
C ASP A 209 -4.87 -16.21 10.39
N LYS A 210 -5.09 -17.47 10.79
CA LYS A 210 -5.55 -17.81 12.15
C LYS A 210 -4.49 -18.55 12.96
N ILE A 211 -3.32 -18.82 12.38
CA ILE A 211 -2.22 -19.47 13.06
C ILE A 211 -1.37 -18.42 13.74
N THR A 212 -1.16 -18.56 15.04
CA THR A 212 -0.29 -17.66 15.81
C THR A 212 1.12 -18.21 15.88
N MET A 213 1.25 -19.51 16.15
CA MET A 213 2.54 -20.17 16.40
C MET A 213 2.54 -21.57 15.81
N LEU A 214 3.70 -22.00 15.29
CA LEU A 214 4.00 -23.39 15.02
C LEU A 214 5.21 -23.80 15.85
N TYR A 215 5.03 -24.79 16.72
CA TYR A 215 6.08 -25.35 17.55
C TYR A 215 6.48 -26.73 17.03
N PHE A 216 7.76 -26.93 16.80
CA PHE A 216 8.38 -28.18 16.38
C PHE A 216 9.33 -28.65 17.49
N PRO A 217 8.92 -29.63 18.34
CA PRO A 217 9.66 -30.02 19.55
C PRO A 217 10.96 -30.80 19.30
N ASP A 218 11.15 -31.36 18.10
CA ASP A 218 12.27 -32.26 17.76
C ASP A 218 12.86 -31.87 16.39
N SER A 219 13.05 -30.58 16.16
CA SER A 219 13.56 -30.04 14.91
C SER A 219 14.60 -28.97 15.19
N VAL A 220 15.68 -28.96 14.40
CA VAL A 220 16.74 -27.96 14.48
C VAL A 220 16.51 -26.94 13.39
N TYR A 221 16.62 -25.65 13.72
CA TYR A 221 16.42 -24.57 12.75
C TYR A 221 17.42 -24.68 11.59
N ASP A 222 16.90 -24.48 10.37
CA ASP A 222 17.66 -24.55 9.13
C ASP A 222 17.93 -23.12 8.62
N ASP A 223 19.18 -22.69 8.68
CA ASP A 223 19.63 -21.36 8.26
C ASP A 223 19.50 -21.10 6.75
N SER A 224 19.11 -22.11 5.95
CA SER A 224 18.81 -21.93 4.52
C SER A 224 17.42 -21.34 4.26
N ILE A 225 16.56 -21.24 5.28
CA ILE A 225 15.24 -20.61 5.16
C ILE A 225 15.41 -19.14 4.79
N THR A 226 14.72 -18.73 3.72
CA THR A 226 14.73 -17.35 3.21
C THR A 226 13.45 -16.59 3.53
N TYR A 227 13.54 -15.27 3.62
CA TYR A 227 12.45 -14.36 3.97
C TYR A 227 12.30 -13.28 2.90
N LEU A 228 11.06 -12.85 2.66
CA LEU A 228 10.70 -11.79 1.74
C LEU A 228 11.21 -10.44 2.27
N ASN A 229 11.70 -9.61 1.34
CA ASN A 229 12.01 -8.23 1.63
C ASN A 229 10.72 -7.41 1.77
N PRO A 230 10.64 -6.48 2.74
CA PRO A 230 9.49 -5.61 2.89
C PRO A 230 9.31 -4.70 1.66
N PRO A 231 8.08 -4.28 1.33
CA PRO A 231 7.83 -3.31 0.26
C PRO A 231 8.55 -1.97 0.53
N ASP A 232 9.00 -1.29 -0.53
CA ASP A 232 9.62 0.04 -0.48
C ASP A 232 8.90 1.04 -1.39
N PRO A 233 8.26 2.09 -0.85
CA PRO A 233 8.11 2.39 0.57
C PRO A 233 7.12 1.42 1.25
N PHE A 234 7.41 1.04 2.49
CA PHE A 234 6.47 0.26 3.30
C PHE A 234 5.13 1.03 3.35
N PRO A 235 3.97 0.40 3.04
CA PRO A 235 2.66 1.05 3.19
C PRO A 235 2.58 1.75 4.54
N GLN A 236 2.02 2.95 4.65
CA GLN A 236 1.92 3.65 5.94
C GLN A 236 0.47 3.56 6.45
N ASN A 237 0.24 2.64 7.40
CA ASN A 237 -1.05 2.42 8.05
C ASN A 237 -0.83 1.82 9.45
N CYS A 238 -1.91 1.57 10.20
CA CYS A 238 -1.80 1.02 11.55
C CYS A 238 -1.09 -0.34 11.60
N ASP A 239 -1.32 -1.22 10.62
CA ASP A 239 -0.68 -2.54 10.57
C ASP A 239 0.83 -2.42 10.38
N THR A 240 1.28 -1.43 9.60
CA THR A 240 2.70 -1.07 9.47
C THR A 240 3.30 -0.68 10.80
N ASP A 241 2.60 0.17 11.54
CA ASP A 241 3.08 0.67 12.82
C ASP A 241 3.21 -0.49 13.81
N PHE A 242 2.23 -1.42 13.85
CA PHE A 242 2.32 -2.62 14.68
C PHE A 242 3.50 -3.53 14.29
N LEU A 243 3.69 -3.82 13.00
CA LEU A 243 4.81 -4.64 12.53
C LEU A 243 6.15 -4.00 12.86
N LYS A 244 6.32 -2.70 12.58
CA LYS A 244 7.54 -1.95 12.88
C LYS A 244 7.80 -1.84 14.36
N ASN A 245 6.76 -1.67 15.18
CA ASN A 245 6.91 -1.61 16.63
C ASN A 245 7.44 -2.92 17.19
N ILE A 246 6.89 -4.07 16.80
CA ILE A 246 7.41 -5.37 17.26
C ILE A 246 8.83 -5.59 16.74
N TYR A 247 9.05 -5.42 15.43
CA TYR A 247 10.36 -5.62 14.80
C TYR A 247 11.46 -4.79 15.47
N ASN A 248 11.22 -3.50 15.77
CA ASN A 248 12.21 -2.63 16.41
C ASN A 248 12.29 -2.80 17.93
N TYR A 249 11.30 -3.45 18.57
CA TYR A 249 11.28 -3.62 20.02
C TYR A 249 12.11 -4.83 20.49
N VAL A 250 12.45 -5.75 19.60
CA VAL A 250 13.29 -6.93 19.91
C VAL A 250 14.43 -7.07 18.91
N GLU A 251 15.49 -7.76 19.30
CA GLU A 251 16.67 -8.05 18.47
C GLU A 251 17.01 -9.54 18.54
N VAL A 252 17.76 -10.04 17.55
CA VAL A 252 18.30 -11.40 17.59
C VAL A 252 19.21 -11.54 18.81
N GLY A 253 19.04 -12.64 19.56
CA GLY A 253 19.70 -12.90 20.84
C GLY A 253 18.93 -12.43 22.08
N ASP A 254 17.85 -11.65 21.94
CA ASP A 254 16.97 -11.33 23.07
C ASP A 254 16.25 -12.61 23.54
N SER A 255 16.25 -12.87 24.84
CA SER A 255 15.34 -13.85 25.45
C SER A 255 13.98 -13.20 25.67
N ILE A 256 12.92 -13.80 25.16
CA ILE A 256 11.57 -13.23 25.25
C ILE A 256 10.55 -14.20 25.82
N SER A 257 9.49 -13.62 26.38
CA SER A 257 8.25 -14.29 26.76
C SER A 257 7.09 -13.61 26.04
N VAL A 258 6.36 -14.38 25.22
CA VAL A 258 5.27 -13.90 24.37
C VAL A 258 3.95 -14.52 24.82
N MET A 259 2.90 -13.70 24.83
CA MET A 259 1.52 -14.15 24.99
C MET A 259 0.71 -13.65 23.80
N ALA A 260 -0.09 -14.53 23.22
CA ALA A 260 -0.96 -14.23 22.08
C ALA A 260 -2.44 -14.57 22.34
N GLY A 261 -2.71 -15.30 23.42
CA GLY A 261 -4.06 -15.64 23.86
C GLY A 261 -4.04 -16.25 25.26
N PRO A 262 -5.21 -16.53 25.85
CA PRO A 262 -5.32 -17.01 27.23
C PRO A 262 -4.57 -18.32 27.52
N THR A 263 -4.36 -19.15 26.50
CA THR A 263 -3.65 -20.45 26.59
C THR A 263 -2.56 -20.56 25.52
N THR A 264 -2.09 -19.43 25.00
CA THR A 264 -1.11 -19.40 23.91
C THR A 264 0.02 -18.46 24.29
N SER A 265 1.12 -19.08 24.69
CA SER A 265 2.35 -18.41 25.09
C SER A 265 3.56 -19.22 24.65
N ALA A 266 4.67 -18.53 24.41
CA ALA A 266 5.96 -19.12 24.08
C ALA A 266 7.06 -18.30 24.76
N SER A 267 8.18 -18.93 25.07
CA SER A 267 9.38 -18.24 25.53
C SER A 267 10.63 -18.88 24.95
N GLY A 268 11.69 -18.10 24.81
CA GLY A 268 12.95 -18.56 24.21
C GLY A 268 13.80 -17.41 23.71
N GLU A 269 15.00 -17.73 23.23
CA GLU A 269 15.90 -16.79 22.59
C GLU A 269 15.51 -16.58 21.12
N ILE A 270 15.54 -15.32 20.65
CA ILE A 270 15.27 -14.99 19.26
C ILE A 270 16.46 -15.39 18.38
N SER A 271 16.24 -16.34 17.49
CA SER A 271 17.22 -16.72 16.46
C SER A 271 17.06 -15.89 15.18
N LEU A 272 15.85 -15.38 14.91
CA LEU A 272 15.55 -14.53 13.75
C LEU A 272 14.43 -13.54 14.06
N ASN A 273 14.60 -12.29 13.61
CA ASN A 273 13.60 -11.23 13.69
C ASN A 273 13.44 -10.60 12.31
N GLU A 274 12.33 -10.92 11.63
CA GLU A 274 11.97 -10.37 10.32
C GLU A 274 10.57 -9.73 10.38
N TYR A 275 10.26 -8.82 9.46
CA TYR A 275 8.92 -8.23 9.41
C TYR A 275 7.85 -9.32 9.25
N GLY A 276 6.94 -9.42 10.22
CA GLY A 276 5.86 -10.41 10.24
C GLY A 276 6.19 -11.72 10.96
N ILE A 277 7.47 -12.04 11.20
CA ILE A 277 7.90 -13.34 11.76
C ILE A 277 9.02 -13.17 12.79
N ILE A 278 8.85 -13.80 13.95
CA ILE A 278 9.93 -14.08 14.90
C ILE A 278 10.14 -15.59 14.95
N VAL A 279 11.40 -16.02 15.00
CA VAL A 279 11.76 -17.42 15.24
C VAL A 279 12.47 -17.52 16.57
N LEU A 280 11.96 -18.40 17.43
CA LEU A 280 12.67 -18.88 18.60
C LEU A 280 13.20 -20.27 18.27
N ALA A 281 14.50 -20.48 18.37
CA ALA A 281 15.07 -21.81 18.15
C ALA A 281 16.17 -22.11 19.16
N ASP A 282 16.27 -23.40 19.50
CA ASP A 282 17.36 -23.95 20.29
C ASP A 282 17.96 -25.17 19.57
N ALA A 283 18.82 -25.92 20.26
CA ALA A 283 19.49 -27.09 19.68
C ALA A 283 18.55 -28.26 19.33
N THR A 284 17.27 -28.20 19.72
CA THR A 284 16.30 -29.29 19.66
C THR A 284 14.92 -28.88 19.18
N SER A 285 14.56 -27.60 19.26
CA SER A 285 13.21 -27.11 18.99
C SER A 285 13.17 -25.80 18.21
N ILE A 286 12.05 -25.58 17.50
CA ILE A 286 11.77 -24.36 16.73
C ILE A 286 10.35 -23.88 17.05
N ILE A 287 10.18 -22.57 17.22
CA ILE A 287 8.89 -21.89 17.27
C ILE A 287 8.89 -20.78 16.22
N PHE A 288 8.03 -20.92 15.21
CA PHE A 288 7.71 -19.83 14.29
C PHE A 288 6.52 -19.05 14.83
N ILE A 289 6.67 -17.74 15.02
CA ILE A 289 5.66 -16.86 15.58
C ILE A 289 5.25 -15.80 14.55
N MET A 290 3.96 -15.73 14.25
CA MET A 290 3.38 -14.63 13.46
C MET A 290 3.23 -13.38 14.34
N THR A 291 4.02 -12.35 14.08
CA THR A 291 4.03 -11.13 14.91
C THR A 291 2.70 -10.35 14.94
N PRO A 292 1.86 -10.31 13.88
CA PRO A 292 0.55 -9.65 13.95
C PRO A 292 -0.42 -10.24 14.97
N HIS A 293 -0.14 -11.42 15.52
CA HIS A 293 -0.98 -12.09 16.51
C HIS A 293 -0.42 -12.06 17.92
N ILE A 294 0.71 -11.38 18.14
CA ILE A 294 1.27 -11.18 19.48
C ILE A 294 0.39 -10.17 20.23
N PHE A 295 -0.07 -10.55 21.43
CA PHE A 295 -0.83 -9.67 22.29
C PHE A 295 0.08 -8.90 23.26
N SER A 296 1.06 -9.58 23.86
CA SER A 296 2.08 -8.97 24.69
C SER A 296 3.42 -9.67 24.53
N LEU A 297 4.49 -8.90 24.66
CA LEU A 297 5.86 -9.38 24.60
C LEU A 297 6.65 -8.78 25.77
N VAL A 298 7.41 -9.64 26.44
CA VAL A 298 8.35 -9.26 27.50
C VAL A 298 9.75 -9.70 27.04
N VAL A 299 10.73 -8.82 27.16
CA VAL A 299 12.14 -9.18 27.00
C VAL A 299 12.68 -9.53 28.39
N ASP A 300 13.09 -10.77 28.56
CA ASP A 300 13.55 -11.33 29.83
C ASP A 300 15.01 -10.94 30.05
N GLU A 301 15.25 -10.04 31.02
CA GLU A 301 16.61 -9.63 31.38
C GLU A 301 17.22 -10.52 32.46
N ALA A 302 18.54 -10.73 32.38
CA ALA A 302 19.29 -11.41 33.42
C ALA A 302 19.33 -10.66 34.78
N ASN A 303 19.04 -9.34 34.83
CA ASN A 303 19.33 -8.48 36.00
C ASN A 303 18.24 -7.44 36.42
N GLY A 304 17.01 -7.52 35.91
CA GLY A 304 15.86 -6.87 36.56
C GLY A 304 15.74 -5.33 36.48
N VAL A 305 16.14 -4.68 35.38
CA VAL A 305 15.86 -3.24 35.16
C VAL A 305 15.16 -3.05 33.82
N SER A 306 13.81 -3.07 33.84
CA SER A 306 12.88 -2.71 32.76
C SER A 306 13.52 -2.37 31.40
N GLY A 307 13.57 -3.37 30.50
CA GLY A 307 14.04 -3.27 29.11
C GLY A 307 13.20 -2.34 28.23
N ARG A 308 13.18 -1.04 28.55
CA ARG A 308 12.65 -0.01 27.66
C ARG A 308 13.69 0.27 26.59
N LYS A 309 13.46 -0.22 25.36
CA LYS A 309 14.22 0.22 24.19
C LYS A 309 14.06 1.74 23.95
N SER A 310 15.05 2.35 23.31
CA SER A 310 15.39 3.78 23.31
C SER A 310 14.33 4.80 22.83
N ASN A 311 13.15 4.35 22.40
CA ASN A 311 12.09 5.20 21.83
C ASN A 311 10.81 5.24 22.68
N SER A 312 10.90 4.94 23.99
CA SER A 312 9.73 4.99 24.87
C SER A 312 9.23 6.43 25.07
N ILE A 313 7.96 6.69 24.71
CA ILE A 313 7.27 7.91 25.12
C ILE A 313 6.93 7.75 26.61
N SER A 314 7.62 8.51 27.46
CA SER A 314 7.43 8.42 28.90
C SER A 314 6.12 9.10 29.31
N VAL A 315 5.37 8.48 30.20
CA VAL A 315 4.34 9.18 30.97
C VAL A 315 5.10 10.03 31.99
N THR A 316 5.12 11.35 31.82
CA THR A 316 5.56 12.25 32.89
C THR A 316 4.61 12.05 34.07
N GLU A 317 5.18 11.71 35.23
CA GLU A 317 4.47 11.59 36.51
C GLU A 317 3.67 12.85 36.86
#